data_AF-A5KPT0-F1
#
_entry.id   AF-A5KPT0-F1
#
_cell.length_a   1.000
_cell.length_b   1.000
_cell.length_c   1.000
_cell.angle_alpha   90.00
_cell.angle_beta   90.00
_cell.angle_gamma   90.00
#
_symmetry.space_group_name_H-M   'P 1'
#
loop_
_entity.id
_entity.type
_entity.pdbx_description
1 polymer ?
#
loop_
_entity_poly.entity_id
_entity_poly.type
_entity_poly.pdbx_seq_one_letter_code
_entity_poly.pdbx_strand_id
1 'polypeptide(L)'
;MFRMQAGASAYNESIKTAEKYADSGEYELAVLTYENAIKDRPKEEEGYLGLADVYLKRGESSAAKVLLQRGYMHTNSSKIQYMLSGIKDGSLLAEFDDSETKKETMQSFGVFSFNTAFLQKLENYDYTDYCDQFGSYPQIVKTGKGEVEVVHKDLAGTCCYSNTKEHDDIVNVKTDKPAKDGMPEIVRLDSISQLFRNFPGKASLAELNAISSSKVAPITDEERVYVELSTGSLLIRVETDASGNIISDKAWNEIILKEANENRSENGTLNGVVIDAMTGEGVPAAKLEFKAKENAENSTHVTSGKDGSFSIELAADVYEVTISADGYVDETFEFEMEKDKNYSGEQFTISPELAAGSARIVLEWNAQPQDLDSYLWGNTDKGDDLYVNFRKRTCEGRDGLLAELDVDDTNGYGPETITLNDLNGVYTYSVVDYRTTGTLQQYGATVKVYLPGKSAPTVITLDPNAGVENVWEVFELDHGELKILNRAPAEENLRPGSK
;
A
#
# COMPACT_ATOMS: atom_id res chain seq x y z
N MET A 1 27.76 -27.68 34.83
CA MET A 1 26.44 -28.36 34.78
C MET A 1 25.30 -27.46 35.24
N PHE A 2 25.29 -26.90 36.45
CA PHE A 2 24.16 -26.10 36.95
C PHE A 2 23.76 -24.86 36.10
N ARG A 3 24.72 -24.12 35.52
CA ARG A 3 24.41 -22.99 34.61
C ARG A 3 23.81 -23.42 33.25
N MET A 4 24.15 -24.61 32.75
CA MET A 4 23.61 -25.12 31.47
C MET A 4 22.16 -25.60 31.62
N GLN A 5 21.83 -26.25 32.75
CA GLN A 5 20.46 -26.70 33.03
C GLN A 5 19.49 -25.54 33.33
N ALA A 6 19.93 -24.51 34.05
CA ALA A 6 19.10 -23.33 34.32
C ALA A 6 18.76 -22.55 33.03
N GLY A 7 19.73 -22.42 32.11
CA GLY A 7 19.51 -21.74 30.83
C GLY A 7 18.64 -22.50 29.83
N ALA A 8 18.63 -23.84 29.86
CA ALA A 8 17.71 -24.65 29.04
C ALA A 8 16.26 -24.59 29.58
N SER A 9 16.10 -24.52 30.90
CA SER A 9 14.79 -24.34 31.55
C SER A 9 14.15 -22.99 31.19
N ALA A 10 14.94 -21.92 31.22
CA ALA A 10 14.45 -20.56 30.91
C ALA A 10 14.10 -20.39 29.41
N TYR A 11 14.89 -20.97 28.50
CA TYR A 11 14.57 -20.98 27.07
C TYR A 11 13.25 -21.72 26.79
N ASN A 12 13.09 -22.93 27.34
CA ASN A 12 11.86 -23.71 27.16
C ASN A 12 10.63 -23.01 27.75
N GLU A 13 10.79 -22.26 28.84
CA GLU A 13 9.72 -21.44 29.41
C GLU A 13 9.37 -20.28 28.48
N SER A 14 10.38 -19.60 27.91
CA SER A 14 10.20 -18.54 26.93
C SER A 14 9.45 -19.03 25.68
N ILE A 15 9.80 -20.21 25.15
CA ILE A 15 9.10 -20.81 24.00
C ILE A 15 7.64 -21.07 24.35
N LYS A 16 7.35 -21.70 25.49
CA LYS A 16 5.96 -21.94 25.93
C LYS A 16 5.16 -20.66 26.14
N THR A 17 5.80 -19.60 26.64
CA THR A 17 5.16 -18.29 26.76
C THR A 17 4.83 -17.71 25.40
N ALA A 18 5.74 -17.81 24.43
CA ALA A 18 5.52 -17.35 23.06
C ALA A 18 4.40 -18.15 22.36
N GLU A 19 4.38 -19.48 22.51
CA GLU A 19 3.30 -20.36 22.02
C GLU A 19 1.94 -19.94 22.59
N LYS A 20 1.88 -19.66 23.90
CA LYS A 20 0.64 -19.20 24.55
C LYS A 20 0.15 -17.87 23.97
N TYR A 21 1.04 -16.92 23.73
CA TYR A 21 0.69 -15.65 23.09
C TYR A 21 0.16 -15.88 21.68
N ALA A 22 0.81 -16.73 20.89
CA ALA A 22 0.37 -17.08 19.54
C ALA A 22 -1.01 -17.73 19.53
N ASP A 23 -1.27 -18.69 20.43
CA ASP A 23 -2.56 -19.37 20.56
C ASP A 23 -3.68 -18.44 21.05
N SER A 24 -3.32 -17.36 21.74
CA SER A 24 -4.27 -16.35 22.24
C SER A 24 -4.49 -15.21 21.25
N GLY A 25 -3.83 -15.23 20.08
CA GLY A 25 -3.87 -14.15 19.07
C GLY A 25 -3.07 -12.90 19.43
N GLU A 26 -2.29 -12.92 20.52
CA GLU A 26 -1.42 -11.84 20.96
C GLU A 26 -0.10 -11.86 20.15
N TYR A 27 -0.20 -11.69 18.83
CA TYR A 27 0.91 -11.98 17.92
C TYR A 27 2.13 -11.09 18.11
N GLU A 28 1.98 -9.81 18.45
CA GLU A 28 3.11 -8.91 18.69
C GLU A 28 3.94 -9.38 19.89
N LEU A 29 3.28 -9.85 20.95
CA LEU A 29 3.92 -10.40 22.13
C LEU A 29 4.57 -11.75 21.84
N ALA A 30 3.93 -12.59 21.01
CA ALA A 30 4.52 -13.83 20.53
C ALA A 30 5.81 -13.57 19.74
N VAL A 31 5.77 -12.64 18.77
CA VAL A 31 6.92 -12.25 17.94
C VAL A 31 8.08 -11.79 18.83
N LEU A 32 7.84 -10.81 19.70
CA LEU A 32 8.86 -10.29 20.61
C LEU A 32 9.48 -11.39 21.48
N THR A 33 8.66 -12.31 21.98
CA THR A 33 9.12 -13.38 22.87
C THR A 33 9.98 -14.40 22.11
N TYR A 34 9.56 -14.80 20.90
CA TYR A 34 10.38 -15.69 20.07
C TYR A 34 11.68 -15.04 19.61
N GLU A 35 11.66 -13.77 19.20
CA GLU A 35 12.87 -13.05 18.79
C GLU A 35 13.91 -13.00 19.92
N ASN A 36 13.45 -12.74 21.15
CA ASN A 36 14.30 -12.80 22.33
C ASN A 36 14.85 -14.21 22.58
N ALA A 37 14.02 -15.25 22.43
CA ALA A 37 14.46 -16.65 22.58
C ALA A 37 15.51 -17.04 21.53
N ILE A 38 15.31 -16.66 20.26
CA ILE A 38 16.26 -16.87 19.16
C ILE A 38 17.58 -16.15 19.44
N LYS A 39 17.51 -14.89 19.90
CA LYS A 39 18.70 -14.09 20.23
C LYS A 39 19.52 -14.74 21.35
N ASP A 40 18.86 -15.32 22.35
CA ASP A 40 19.51 -15.98 23.48
C ASP A 40 20.07 -17.36 23.08
N ARG A 41 19.37 -18.07 22.18
CA ARG A 41 19.70 -19.44 21.74
C ARG A 41 19.57 -19.63 20.23
N PRO A 42 20.49 -19.07 19.43
CA PRO A 42 20.36 -19.05 17.96
C PRO A 42 20.56 -20.41 17.28
N LYS A 43 21.02 -21.42 18.01
CA LYS A 43 21.24 -22.79 17.50
C LYS A 43 20.07 -23.75 17.76
N GLU A 44 19.07 -23.31 18.53
CA GLU A 44 17.87 -24.08 18.81
C GLU A 44 16.82 -23.76 17.72
N GLU A 45 16.06 -24.76 17.30
CA GLU A 45 15.15 -24.66 16.15
C GLU A 45 13.75 -24.16 16.53
N GLU A 46 13.31 -24.38 17.77
CA GLU A 46 11.95 -24.12 18.23
C GLU A 46 11.58 -22.65 18.12
N GLY A 47 12.49 -21.74 18.44
CA GLY A 47 12.27 -20.30 18.29
C GLY A 47 11.99 -19.89 16.84
N TYR A 48 12.75 -20.44 15.89
CA TYR A 48 12.55 -20.15 14.46
C TYR A 48 11.26 -20.76 13.93
N LEU A 49 10.97 -22.02 14.27
CA LEU A 49 9.77 -22.72 13.83
C LEU A 49 8.50 -22.07 14.39
N GLY A 50 8.48 -21.73 15.68
CA GLY A 50 7.34 -21.10 16.34
C GLY A 50 7.08 -19.67 15.83
N LEU A 51 8.13 -18.89 15.59
CA LEU A 51 7.99 -17.57 15.01
C LEU A 51 7.56 -17.61 13.53
N ALA A 52 8.06 -18.59 12.76
CA ALA A 52 7.60 -18.79 11.39
C ALA A 52 6.11 -19.15 11.33
N ASP A 53 5.62 -19.99 12.25
CA ASP A 53 4.18 -20.30 12.37
C ASP A 53 3.34 -19.04 12.67
N VAL A 54 3.81 -18.16 13.57
CA VAL A 54 3.16 -16.86 13.83
C VAL A 54 3.10 -16.00 12.57
N TYR A 55 4.20 -15.90 11.82
CA TYR A 55 4.22 -15.14 10.57
C TYR A 55 3.27 -15.74 9.52
N LEU A 56 3.23 -17.07 9.36
CA LEU A 56 2.30 -17.72 8.43
C LEU A 56 0.83 -17.51 8.81
N LYS A 57 0.49 -17.56 10.10
CA LYS A 57 -0.85 -17.23 10.61
C LYS A 57 -1.26 -15.78 10.33
N ARG A 58 -0.29 -14.87 10.18
CA ARG A 58 -0.49 -13.47 9.80
C ARG A 58 -0.47 -13.24 8.29
N GLY A 59 -0.22 -14.28 7.48
CA GLY A 59 -0.05 -14.17 6.03
C GLY A 59 1.31 -13.62 5.59
N GLU A 60 2.27 -13.48 6.51
CA GLU A 60 3.60 -12.89 6.28
C GLU A 60 4.60 -13.96 5.82
N SER A 61 4.33 -14.60 4.69
CA SER A 61 5.11 -15.74 4.21
C SER A 61 6.57 -15.42 3.91
N SER A 62 6.85 -14.19 3.46
CA SER A 62 8.21 -13.71 3.19
C SER A 62 9.02 -13.57 4.46
N ALA A 63 8.42 -13.02 5.53
CA ALA A 63 9.05 -12.94 6.84
C ALA A 63 9.33 -14.34 7.40
N ALA A 64 8.38 -15.28 7.28
CA ALA A 64 8.58 -16.67 7.65
C ALA A 64 9.73 -17.32 6.87
N LYS A 65 9.77 -17.15 5.53
CA LYS A 65 10.81 -17.70 4.66
C LYS A 65 12.20 -17.19 5.04
N VAL A 66 12.39 -15.88 5.16
CA VAL A 66 13.70 -15.28 5.49
C VAL A 66 14.15 -15.66 6.90
N LEU A 67 13.23 -15.67 7.86
CA LEU A 67 13.50 -16.16 9.21
C LEU A 67 14.00 -17.62 9.19
N LEU A 68 13.32 -18.50 8.46
CA LEU A 68 13.66 -19.91 8.39
C LEU A 68 14.97 -20.14 7.63
N GLN A 69 15.26 -19.37 6.56
CA GLN A 69 16.57 -19.42 5.89
C GLN A 69 17.70 -19.05 6.87
N ARG A 70 17.51 -18.00 7.67
CA ARG A 70 18.44 -17.63 8.74
C ARG A 70 18.56 -18.73 9.79
N GLY A 71 17.45 -19.30 10.24
CA GLY A 71 17.42 -20.42 11.18
C GLY A 71 18.15 -21.65 10.65
N TYR A 72 17.99 -21.98 9.38
CA TYR A 72 18.67 -23.11 8.75
C TYR A 72 20.20 -22.92 8.73
N MET A 73 20.69 -21.70 8.44
CA MET A 73 22.12 -21.40 8.49
C MET A 73 22.72 -21.60 9.90
N HIS A 74 21.94 -21.39 10.97
CA HIS A 74 22.42 -21.55 12.35
C HIS A 74 22.25 -22.96 12.91
N THR A 75 21.20 -23.66 12.50
CA THR A 75 20.77 -24.93 13.12
C THR A 75 21.04 -26.16 12.23
N ASN A 76 21.05 -25.98 10.91
CA ASN A 76 21.02 -27.05 9.91
C ASN A 76 19.84 -28.04 10.13
N SER A 77 18.72 -27.54 10.68
CA SER A 77 17.53 -28.34 11.04
C SER A 77 16.76 -28.82 9.81
N SER A 78 16.47 -30.13 9.77
CA SER A 78 15.62 -30.71 8.72
C SER A 78 14.16 -30.28 8.83
N LYS A 79 13.68 -29.93 10.03
CA LYS A 79 12.32 -29.40 10.21
C LYS A 79 12.18 -28.01 9.58
N ILE A 80 13.17 -27.14 9.80
CA ILE A 80 13.24 -25.83 9.15
C ILE A 80 13.30 -26.00 7.63
N GLN A 81 14.11 -26.94 7.13
CA GLN A 81 14.18 -27.22 5.70
C GLN A 81 12.84 -27.71 5.12
N TYR A 82 12.12 -28.56 5.85
CA TYR A 82 10.78 -29.01 5.45
C TYR A 82 9.79 -27.85 5.35
N MET A 83 9.77 -26.97 6.35
CA MET A 83 8.90 -25.80 6.36
C MET A 83 9.26 -24.82 5.23
N LEU A 84 10.56 -24.61 4.96
CA LEU A 84 11.01 -23.82 3.81
C LEU A 84 10.53 -24.37 2.47
N SER A 85 10.62 -25.69 2.27
CA SER A 85 10.11 -26.31 1.05
C SER A 85 8.61 -26.09 0.90
N GLY A 86 7.84 -26.31 1.98
CA GLY A 86 6.39 -26.16 1.97
C GLY A 86 5.90 -24.72 1.75
N ILE A 87 6.67 -23.72 2.17
CA ILE A 87 6.39 -22.30 1.84
C ILE A 87 6.71 -22.03 0.36
N LYS A 88 7.82 -22.57 -0.17
CA LYS A 88 8.27 -22.33 -1.55
C LYS A 88 7.37 -22.99 -2.60
N ASP A 89 6.85 -24.18 -2.31
CA ASP A 89 5.93 -24.91 -3.20
C ASP A 89 4.45 -24.56 -2.95
N GLY A 90 4.18 -23.68 -1.98
CA GLY A 90 2.85 -23.21 -1.63
C GLY A 90 2.00 -24.19 -0.81
N SER A 91 2.46 -25.41 -0.55
CA SER A 91 1.69 -26.43 0.17
C SER A 91 1.31 -26.01 1.59
N LEU A 92 2.17 -25.24 2.26
CA LEU A 92 1.89 -24.71 3.60
C LEU A 92 1.11 -23.40 3.59
N LEU A 93 0.93 -22.73 2.45
CA LEU A 93 0.19 -21.47 2.36
C LEU A 93 -1.33 -21.70 2.23
N ALA A 94 -1.73 -22.85 1.69
CA ALA A 94 -3.13 -23.25 1.54
C ALA A 94 -3.78 -23.71 2.87
N GLU A 95 -3.00 -24.22 3.83
CA GLU A 95 -3.53 -24.72 5.11
C GLU A 95 -3.98 -23.60 6.07
N PHE A 96 -3.48 -22.38 5.90
CA PHE A 96 -3.89 -21.21 6.70
C PHE A 96 -5.01 -20.40 6.07
N ASP A 97 -5.63 -20.89 4.99
CA ASP A 97 -6.72 -20.24 4.26
C ASP A 97 -8.12 -20.50 4.88
N ASP A 98 -8.18 -21.26 5.98
CA ASP A 98 -9.42 -21.65 6.69
C ASP A 98 -10.09 -20.49 7.46
N SER A 99 -9.59 -19.26 7.35
CA SER A 99 -10.40 -18.09 7.68
C SER A 99 -11.44 -17.86 6.58
N GLU A 100 -12.51 -18.66 6.60
CA GLU A 100 -13.85 -18.28 6.13
C GLU A 100 -14.39 -17.06 6.90
N THR A 101 -13.60 -16.03 7.13
CA THR A 101 -14.15 -14.69 7.03
C THR A 101 -14.52 -14.58 5.57
N LYS A 102 -15.81 -14.74 5.29
CA LYS A 102 -16.41 -14.30 4.04
C LYS A 102 -15.84 -12.91 3.76
N LYS A 103 -14.79 -12.82 2.93
CA LYS A 103 -14.60 -11.67 2.05
C LYS A 103 -15.84 -11.75 1.18
N GLU A 104 -16.95 -11.21 1.68
CA GLU A 104 -18.11 -10.92 0.85
C GLU A 104 -17.49 -10.24 -0.35
N THR A 105 -17.61 -10.88 -1.51
CA THR A 105 -17.01 -10.47 -2.78
C THR A 105 -17.15 -8.96 -2.87
N MET A 106 -16.07 -8.25 -2.52
CA MET A 106 -16.04 -6.80 -2.54
C MET A 106 -16.33 -6.47 -4.00
N GLN A 107 -17.48 -5.87 -4.27
CA GLN A 107 -17.71 -5.29 -5.59
C GLN A 107 -16.67 -4.17 -5.71
N SER A 108 -15.59 -4.44 -6.43
CA SER A 108 -14.68 -3.38 -6.85
C SER A 108 -15.45 -2.49 -7.80
N PHE A 109 -15.57 -1.22 -7.43
CA PHE A 109 -16.08 -0.18 -8.31
C PHE A 109 -14.85 0.46 -8.96
N GLY A 110 -14.66 0.21 -10.26
CA GLY A 110 -13.53 0.70 -11.05
C GLY A 110 -12.90 -0.39 -11.92
N VAL A 111 -12.08 0.02 -12.90
CA VAL A 111 -11.45 -0.92 -13.83
C VAL A 111 -10.22 -1.55 -13.18
N PHE A 112 -10.11 -2.88 -13.31
CA PHE A 112 -8.90 -3.63 -12.96
C PHE A 112 -7.70 -3.05 -13.73
N SER A 113 -6.70 -2.58 -13.01
CA SER A 113 -5.55 -1.86 -13.56
C SER A 113 -4.32 -2.05 -12.67
N PHE A 114 -3.14 -1.63 -13.14
CA PHE A 114 -1.94 -1.61 -12.31
C PHE A 114 -2.05 -0.54 -11.22
N ASN A 115 -1.51 -0.84 -10.03
CA ASN A 115 -1.21 0.18 -9.04
C ASN A 115 0.08 0.90 -9.44
N THR A 116 -0.03 1.84 -10.39
CA THR A 116 1.11 2.56 -10.98
C THR A 116 1.99 3.24 -9.93
N ALA A 117 1.40 3.87 -8.90
CA ALA A 117 2.16 4.51 -7.82
C ALA A 117 3.05 3.50 -7.08
N PHE A 118 2.50 2.34 -6.72
CA PHE A 118 3.28 1.29 -6.06
C PHE A 118 4.37 0.72 -6.98
N LEU A 119 4.07 0.49 -8.25
CA LEU A 119 5.05 0.00 -9.22
C LEU A 119 6.21 0.98 -9.43
N GLN A 120 5.91 2.29 -9.51
CA GLN A 120 6.94 3.33 -9.58
C GLN A 120 7.86 3.29 -8.36
N LYS A 121 7.33 3.06 -7.15
CA LYS A 121 8.16 2.88 -5.94
C LYS A 121 9.08 1.69 -6.09
N LEU A 122 8.55 0.53 -6.51
CA LEU A 122 9.37 -0.67 -6.69
C LEU A 122 10.49 -0.46 -7.72
N GLU A 123 10.19 0.25 -8.82
CA GLU A 123 11.12 0.46 -9.93
C GLU A 123 12.24 1.46 -9.60
N ASN A 124 11.93 2.51 -8.82
CA ASN A 124 12.82 3.66 -8.66
C ASN A 124 13.42 3.81 -7.26
N TYR A 125 12.98 3.04 -6.27
CA TYR A 125 13.52 3.12 -4.91
C TYR A 125 14.88 2.44 -4.78
N ASP A 126 15.79 3.13 -4.11
CA ASP A 126 17.00 2.52 -3.58
C ASP A 126 16.75 1.90 -2.19
N TYR A 127 17.76 1.21 -1.65
CA TYR A 127 17.66 0.57 -0.34
C TYR A 127 17.32 1.55 0.79
N THR A 128 17.74 2.81 0.70
CA THR A 128 17.40 3.86 1.68
C THR A 128 15.92 4.19 1.57
N ASP A 129 15.40 4.43 0.37
CA ASP A 129 13.97 4.69 0.13
C ASP A 129 13.10 3.54 0.61
N TYR A 130 13.50 2.28 0.34
CA TYR A 130 12.79 1.10 0.87
C TYR A 130 12.80 1.06 2.40
N CYS A 131 13.90 1.44 3.05
CA CYS A 131 13.97 1.51 4.52
C CYS A 131 13.09 2.63 5.08
N ASP A 132 13.04 3.78 4.43
CA ASP A 132 12.24 4.91 4.88
C ASP A 132 10.75 4.65 4.66
N GLN A 133 10.39 4.03 3.53
CA GLN A 133 9.01 3.76 3.18
C GLN A 133 8.43 2.52 3.88
N PHE A 134 9.18 1.42 3.94
CA PHE A 134 8.68 0.12 4.36
C PHE A 134 9.29 -0.38 5.69
N GLY A 135 10.04 0.49 6.38
CA GLY A 135 10.55 0.24 7.73
C GLY A 135 12.08 0.09 7.79
N SER A 136 12.67 0.79 8.76
CA SER A 136 14.12 1.06 8.81
C SER A 136 15.01 -0.10 9.27
N TYR A 137 14.42 -1.22 9.69
CA TYR A 137 15.15 -2.38 10.23
C TYR A 137 14.72 -3.68 9.55
N PRO A 138 15.04 -3.85 8.25
CA PRO A 138 14.63 -5.05 7.53
C PRO A 138 15.39 -6.29 7.99
N GLN A 139 14.77 -7.46 7.79
CA GLN A 139 15.46 -8.74 7.93
C GLN A 139 16.26 -9.02 6.66
N ILE A 140 17.53 -9.40 6.82
CA ILE A 140 18.44 -9.66 5.69
C ILE A 140 19.02 -11.06 5.82
N VAL A 141 19.01 -11.81 4.72
CA VAL A 141 19.65 -13.12 4.62
C VAL A 141 20.56 -13.19 3.40
N LYS A 142 21.77 -13.69 3.62
CA LYS A 142 22.73 -13.95 2.55
C LYS A 142 22.32 -15.23 1.81
N THR A 143 22.13 -15.12 0.49
CA THR A 143 21.80 -16.26 -0.39
C THR A 143 23.01 -16.73 -1.19
N GLY A 144 23.95 -15.82 -1.46
CA GLY A 144 25.15 -16.07 -2.26
C GLY A 144 26.25 -15.05 -1.98
N LYS A 145 27.35 -15.12 -2.74
CA LYS A 145 28.42 -14.13 -2.63
C LYS A 145 28.00 -12.86 -3.37
N GLY A 146 27.71 -11.79 -2.62
CA GLY A 146 27.19 -10.55 -3.20
C GLY A 146 25.70 -10.62 -3.51
N GLU A 147 24.97 -11.55 -2.90
CA GLU A 147 23.54 -11.76 -3.09
C GLU A 147 22.85 -11.84 -1.73
N VAL A 148 21.79 -11.05 -1.55
CA VAL A 148 20.97 -11.03 -0.33
C VAL A 148 19.48 -10.93 -0.66
N GLU A 149 18.67 -11.57 0.18
CA GLU A 149 17.21 -11.35 0.25
C GLU A 149 16.90 -10.46 1.46
N VAL A 150 16.04 -9.47 1.26
CA VAL A 150 15.68 -8.44 2.25
C VAL A 150 14.17 -8.40 2.41
N VAL A 151 13.68 -8.46 3.65
CA VAL A 151 12.25 -8.32 3.98
C VAL A 151 12.08 -7.09 4.86
N HIS A 152 11.35 -6.11 4.35
CA HIS A 152 10.99 -4.90 5.09
C HIS A 152 9.74 -5.15 5.92
N LYS A 153 9.56 -4.40 7.01
CA LYS A 153 8.49 -4.64 7.98
C LYS A 153 7.10 -4.41 7.35
N ASP A 154 6.98 -3.32 6.60
CA ASP A 154 5.70 -2.83 6.08
C ASP A 154 5.56 -3.11 4.57
N LEU A 155 6.47 -3.90 3.99
CA LEU A 155 6.33 -4.50 2.66
C LEU A 155 6.20 -6.01 2.82
N ALA A 156 5.00 -6.54 2.60
CA ALA A 156 4.72 -7.97 2.62
C ALA A 156 5.33 -8.65 1.38
N GLY A 157 6.66 -8.78 1.38
CA GLY A 157 7.42 -9.30 0.26
C GLY A 157 8.92 -9.38 0.54
N THR A 158 9.65 -9.97 -0.40
CA THR A 158 11.09 -10.14 -0.40
C THR A 158 11.72 -9.38 -1.56
N CYS A 159 12.66 -8.49 -1.26
CA CYS A 159 13.50 -7.77 -2.23
C CYS A 159 14.84 -8.50 -2.39
N CYS A 160 15.26 -8.77 -3.62
CA CYS A 160 16.49 -9.50 -3.94
C CYS A 160 17.51 -8.56 -4.53
N TYR A 161 18.70 -8.51 -3.93
CA TYR A 161 19.81 -7.67 -4.34
C TYR A 161 20.98 -8.56 -4.71
N SER A 162 21.57 -8.33 -5.88
CA SER A 162 22.67 -9.14 -6.40
C SER A 162 23.70 -8.26 -7.08
N ASN A 163 24.99 -8.51 -6.79
CA ASN A 163 26.09 -7.92 -7.54
C ASN A 163 26.12 -8.48 -8.96
N THR A 164 26.28 -7.59 -9.94
CA THR A 164 26.43 -7.95 -11.36
C THR A 164 27.90 -7.89 -11.77
N LYS A 165 28.19 -8.13 -13.07
CA LYS A 165 29.56 -7.94 -13.58
C LYS A 165 29.90 -6.46 -13.71
N GLU A 166 28.89 -5.65 -13.97
CA GLU A 166 28.95 -4.22 -14.19
C GLU A 166 28.95 -3.45 -12.85
N HIS A 167 28.25 -3.97 -11.84
CA HIS A 167 28.10 -3.36 -10.51
C HIS A 167 28.37 -4.38 -9.40
N ASP A 168 29.60 -4.40 -8.87
CA ASP A 168 30.04 -5.33 -7.83
C ASP A 168 29.91 -4.79 -6.39
N ASP A 169 29.20 -3.68 -6.25
CA ASP A 169 29.03 -2.89 -5.03
C ASP A 169 27.56 -2.73 -4.60
N ILE A 170 26.60 -3.34 -5.30
CA ILE A 170 25.16 -3.36 -4.95
C ILE A 170 24.97 -3.96 -3.54
N VAL A 171 25.72 -5.02 -3.24
CA VAL A 171 25.77 -5.72 -1.96
C VAL A 171 27.19 -5.70 -1.43
N ASN A 172 27.34 -5.14 -0.23
CA ASN A 172 28.61 -5.16 0.49
C ASN A 172 28.89 -6.57 1.02
N VAL A 173 29.77 -7.30 0.33
CA VAL A 173 30.16 -8.68 0.63
C VAL A 173 30.80 -8.90 2.02
N LYS A 174 31.19 -7.83 2.73
CA LYS A 174 31.74 -7.93 4.10
C LYS A 174 30.65 -7.87 5.16
N THR A 175 29.61 -7.07 4.90
CA THR A 175 28.51 -6.86 5.84
C THR A 175 27.27 -7.66 5.49
N ASP A 176 27.21 -8.23 4.28
CA ASP A 176 26.05 -8.90 3.70
C ASP A 176 24.81 -8.00 3.77
N LYS A 177 24.98 -6.75 3.30
CA LYS A 177 23.91 -5.73 3.23
C LYS A 177 23.94 -5.02 1.89
N PRO A 178 22.79 -4.58 1.36
CA PRO A 178 22.76 -3.67 0.22
C PRO A 178 23.54 -2.39 0.53
N ALA A 179 24.13 -1.80 -0.51
CA ALA A 179 24.57 -0.40 -0.48
C ALA A 179 23.35 0.53 -0.34
N LYS A 180 23.57 1.77 0.06
CA LYS A 180 22.47 2.73 0.29
C LYS A 180 21.69 3.03 -0.98
N ASP A 181 22.42 3.17 -2.08
CA ASP A 181 21.96 3.35 -3.45
C ASP A 181 21.72 2.01 -4.17
N GLY A 182 21.91 0.88 -3.49
CA GLY A 182 21.64 -0.42 -4.09
C GLY A 182 20.15 -0.59 -4.34
N MET A 183 19.77 -1.02 -5.53
CA MET A 183 18.37 -1.31 -5.89
C MET A 183 18.16 -2.82 -5.99
N PRO A 184 17.00 -3.36 -5.61
CA PRO A 184 16.69 -4.76 -5.86
C PRO A 184 16.53 -5.01 -7.37
N GLU A 185 16.89 -6.21 -7.83
CA GLU A 185 16.63 -6.63 -9.22
C GLU A 185 15.31 -7.41 -9.34
N ILE A 186 14.86 -8.01 -8.23
CA ILE A 186 13.63 -8.81 -8.16
C ILE A 186 12.91 -8.50 -6.85
N VAL A 187 11.61 -8.27 -6.93
CA VAL A 187 10.70 -8.24 -5.77
C VAL A 187 9.72 -9.39 -5.89
N ARG A 188 9.42 -10.06 -4.77
CA ARG A 188 8.39 -11.10 -4.67
C ARG A 188 7.43 -10.73 -3.56
N LEU A 189 6.14 -10.64 -3.85
CA LEU A 189 5.14 -10.24 -2.86
C LEU A 189 4.44 -11.47 -2.28
N ASP A 190 4.09 -11.39 -1.00
CA ASP A 190 3.25 -12.40 -0.33
C ASP A 190 1.83 -12.40 -0.91
N SER A 191 1.36 -11.22 -1.34
CA SER A 191 0.15 -11.08 -2.14
C SER A 191 0.34 -10.12 -3.31
N ILE A 192 -0.11 -10.54 -4.49
CA ILE A 192 -0.10 -9.70 -5.70
C ILE A 192 -1.17 -8.60 -5.67
N SER A 193 -2.02 -8.56 -4.64
CA SER A 193 -3.08 -7.53 -4.54
C SER A 193 -2.52 -6.12 -4.60
N GLN A 194 -1.32 -5.89 -4.07
CA GLN A 194 -0.67 -4.57 -4.08
C GLN A 194 -0.25 -4.12 -5.49
N LEU A 195 -0.08 -5.05 -6.44
CA LEU A 195 0.28 -4.73 -7.83
C LEU A 195 -0.88 -4.10 -8.61
N PHE A 196 -2.12 -4.25 -8.12
CA PHE A 196 -3.31 -3.96 -8.88
C PHE A 196 -4.28 -3.07 -8.10
N ARG A 197 -5.01 -2.23 -8.83
CA ARG A 197 -6.22 -1.59 -8.34
C ARG A 197 -7.43 -2.43 -8.73
N ASN A 198 -8.49 -2.38 -7.93
CA ASN A 198 -9.76 -3.06 -8.19
C ASN A 198 -9.64 -4.59 -8.40
N PHE A 199 -8.65 -5.22 -7.77
CA PHE A 199 -8.37 -6.64 -7.93
C PHE A 199 -9.21 -7.50 -6.95
N PRO A 200 -10.12 -8.35 -7.44
CA PRO A 200 -11.00 -9.15 -6.58
C PRO A 200 -10.31 -10.43 -6.06
N GLY A 201 -8.97 -10.52 -6.17
CA GLY A 201 -8.18 -11.71 -5.85
C GLY A 201 -8.01 -12.71 -7.00
N LYS A 202 -8.64 -12.45 -8.15
CA LYS A 202 -8.56 -13.27 -9.38
C LYS A 202 -8.60 -12.36 -10.60
N ALA A 203 -8.02 -12.81 -11.71
CA ALA A 203 -8.06 -12.10 -12.99
C ALA A 203 -7.98 -13.08 -14.15
N SER A 204 -8.80 -12.85 -15.17
CA SER A 204 -8.81 -13.62 -16.41
C SER A 204 -7.67 -13.21 -17.35
N LEU A 205 -7.27 -14.11 -18.26
CA LEU A 205 -6.29 -13.80 -19.29
C LEU A 205 -6.69 -12.56 -20.14
N ALA A 206 -7.99 -12.33 -20.32
CA ALA A 206 -8.49 -11.17 -21.07
C ALA A 206 -8.26 -9.85 -20.32
N GLU A 207 -8.53 -9.82 -19.02
CA GLU A 207 -8.26 -8.66 -18.15
C GLU A 207 -6.76 -8.37 -18.09
N LEU A 208 -5.93 -9.41 -17.98
CA LEU A 208 -4.47 -9.29 -17.99
C LEU A 208 -3.92 -8.73 -19.31
N ASN A 209 -4.48 -9.16 -20.45
CA ASN A 209 -4.14 -8.60 -21.76
C ASN A 209 -4.60 -7.13 -21.91
N ALA A 210 -5.62 -6.69 -21.18
CA ALA A 210 -6.12 -5.33 -21.26
C ALA A 210 -5.19 -4.32 -20.57
N ILE A 211 -4.50 -4.73 -19.51
CA ILE A 211 -3.63 -3.86 -18.71
C ILE A 211 -2.15 -3.95 -19.11
N SER A 212 -1.72 -5.08 -19.65
CA SER A 212 -0.32 -5.29 -20.06
C SER A 212 0.02 -4.51 -21.33
N SER A 213 1.21 -3.93 -21.36
CA SER A 213 1.77 -3.26 -22.55
C SER A 213 2.12 -4.23 -23.68
N SER A 214 2.24 -5.52 -23.36
CA SER A 214 2.51 -6.60 -24.31
C SER A 214 1.44 -7.68 -24.24
N LYS A 215 1.30 -8.44 -25.33
CA LYS A 215 0.39 -9.59 -25.38
C LYS A 215 0.78 -10.61 -24.31
N VAL A 216 -0.20 -11.01 -23.52
CA VAL A 216 -0.05 -11.99 -22.43
C VAL A 216 -0.52 -13.36 -22.91
N ALA A 217 0.27 -14.38 -22.64
CA ALA A 217 -0.07 -15.78 -22.90
C ALA A 217 0.52 -16.66 -21.78
N PRO A 218 -0.13 -17.79 -21.44
CA PRO A 218 0.42 -18.72 -20.47
C PRO A 218 1.73 -19.36 -20.98
N ILE A 219 2.70 -19.44 -20.08
CA ILE A 219 4.01 -20.05 -20.25
C ILE A 219 4.07 -21.21 -19.25
N THR A 220 4.53 -22.38 -19.68
CA THR A 220 4.67 -23.56 -18.83
C THR A 220 6.14 -23.91 -18.70
N ASP A 221 6.64 -24.00 -17.46
CA ASP A 221 7.95 -24.58 -17.15
C ASP A 221 7.79 -25.94 -16.43
N GLU A 222 8.87 -26.44 -15.83
CA GLU A 222 8.87 -27.75 -15.17
C GLU A 222 8.04 -27.77 -13.87
N GLU A 223 7.80 -26.61 -13.25
CA GLU A 223 7.18 -26.50 -11.93
C GLU A 223 5.76 -25.92 -11.99
N ARG A 224 5.49 -24.98 -12.90
CA ARG A 224 4.26 -24.17 -12.89
C ARG A 224 3.82 -23.68 -14.26
N VAL A 225 2.62 -23.12 -14.30
CA VAL A 225 2.14 -22.31 -15.42
C VAL A 225 2.06 -20.87 -14.94
N TYR A 226 2.59 -19.92 -15.69
CA TYR A 226 2.58 -18.50 -15.35
C TYR A 226 2.36 -17.62 -16.57
N VAL A 227 2.10 -16.34 -16.34
CA VAL A 227 2.02 -15.32 -17.38
C VAL A 227 3.09 -14.24 -17.15
N GLU A 228 3.48 -13.56 -18.22
CA GLU A 228 4.35 -12.38 -18.18
C GLU A 228 3.53 -11.13 -18.55
N LEU A 229 3.49 -10.16 -17.63
CA LEU A 229 2.91 -8.84 -17.82
C LEU A 229 4.04 -7.81 -17.96
N SER A 230 3.81 -6.77 -18.77
CA SER A 230 4.77 -5.66 -18.88
C SER A 230 4.08 -4.32 -18.68
N THR A 231 4.78 -3.41 -18.00
CA THR A 231 4.40 -2.01 -17.83
C THR A 231 5.67 -1.20 -17.60
N GLY A 232 5.91 -0.15 -18.40
CA GLY A 232 7.21 0.53 -18.40
C GLY A 232 8.38 -0.43 -18.67
N SER A 233 9.42 -0.39 -17.83
CA SER A 233 10.55 -1.32 -17.90
C SER A 233 10.28 -2.66 -17.19
N LEU A 234 9.25 -2.70 -16.34
CA LEU A 234 8.92 -3.82 -15.47
C LEU A 234 8.45 -5.05 -16.25
N LEU A 235 8.87 -6.22 -15.77
CA LEU A 235 8.34 -7.52 -16.18
C LEU A 235 7.83 -8.26 -14.95
N ILE A 236 6.54 -8.53 -14.92
CA ILE A 236 5.88 -9.18 -13.79
C ILE A 236 5.48 -10.59 -14.22
N ARG A 237 5.98 -11.59 -13.50
CA ARG A 237 5.55 -12.99 -13.63
C ARG A 237 4.54 -13.30 -12.56
N VAL A 238 3.44 -13.96 -12.93
CA VAL A 238 2.41 -14.41 -11.99
C VAL A 238 1.95 -15.81 -12.37
N GLU A 239 1.91 -16.72 -11.42
CA GLU A 239 1.38 -18.07 -11.59
C GLU A 239 -0.11 -18.07 -11.92
N THR A 240 -0.52 -18.96 -12.82
CA THR A 240 -1.88 -19.06 -13.34
C THR A 240 -2.34 -20.50 -13.50
N ASP A 241 -3.63 -20.69 -13.75
CA ASP A 241 -4.11 -21.95 -14.32
C ASP A 241 -3.59 -22.17 -15.76
N ALA A 242 -3.88 -23.34 -16.34
CA ALA A 242 -3.48 -23.68 -17.71
C ALA A 242 -4.10 -22.78 -18.80
N SER A 243 -5.14 -22.01 -18.46
CA SER A 243 -5.79 -21.05 -19.36
C SER A 243 -5.22 -19.63 -19.23
N GLY A 244 -4.24 -19.41 -18.33
CA GLY A 244 -3.64 -18.10 -18.08
C GLY A 244 -4.43 -17.21 -17.14
N ASN A 245 -5.33 -17.76 -16.32
CA ASN A 245 -6.07 -17.00 -15.31
C ASN A 245 -5.36 -17.04 -13.95
N ILE A 246 -5.29 -15.89 -13.28
CA ILE A 246 -4.92 -15.78 -11.88
C ILE A 246 -6.09 -16.26 -11.03
N ILE A 247 -5.85 -17.26 -10.18
CA ILE A 247 -6.86 -17.90 -9.34
C ILE A 247 -6.72 -17.60 -7.84
N SER A 248 -5.65 -16.91 -7.45
CA SER A 248 -5.37 -16.54 -6.05
C SER A 248 -4.57 -15.24 -5.99
N ASP A 249 -4.85 -14.43 -4.97
CA ASP A 249 -4.08 -13.24 -4.60
C ASP A 249 -2.72 -13.57 -3.97
N LYS A 250 -2.50 -14.82 -3.57
CA LYS A 250 -1.22 -15.35 -3.06
C LYS A 250 -0.44 -16.12 -4.12
N ALA A 251 -0.82 -16.00 -5.40
CA ALA A 251 -0.15 -16.68 -6.49
C ALA A 251 1.34 -16.34 -6.51
N TRP A 252 2.18 -17.34 -6.82
CA TRP A 252 3.61 -17.10 -6.99
C TRP A 252 3.85 -15.97 -7.98
N ASN A 253 4.81 -15.11 -7.67
CA ASN A 253 5.13 -13.96 -8.49
C ASN A 253 6.60 -13.57 -8.41
N GLU A 254 7.07 -12.92 -9.49
CA GLU A 254 8.35 -12.24 -9.56
C GLU A 254 8.18 -10.93 -10.33
N ILE A 255 8.45 -9.81 -9.68
CA ILE A 255 8.55 -8.49 -10.28
C ILE A 255 10.02 -8.25 -10.61
N ILE A 256 10.36 -8.24 -11.89
CA ILE A 256 11.73 -8.07 -12.39
C ILE A 256 11.94 -6.60 -12.77
N LEU A 257 12.90 -5.98 -12.10
CA LEU A 257 13.29 -4.57 -12.22
C LEU A 257 14.47 -4.46 -13.19
N LYS A 258 14.20 -4.46 -14.49
CA LYS A 258 15.24 -4.67 -15.53
C LYS A 258 16.32 -3.59 -15.57
N GLU A 259 15.94 -2.36 -15.29
CA GLU A 259 16.82 -1.19 -15.33
C GLU A 259 17.38 -0.83 -13.93
N ALA A 260 17.11 -1.69 -12.93
CA ALA A 260 17.63 -1.49 -11.58
C ALA A 260 19.17 -1.42 -11.58
N ASN A 261 19.71 -0.52 -10.77
CA ASN A 261 21.15 -0.24 -10.63
C ASN A 261 21.84 0.38 -11.86
N GLU A 262 21.22 0.40 -13.05
CA GLU A 262 21.72 1.19 -14.19
C GLU A 262 21.56 2.70 -13.90
N ASN A 263 20.43 3.08 -13.29
CA ASN A 263 20.06 4.47 -13.03
C ASN A 263 20.22 4.90 -11.56
N ARG A 264 20.83 4.07 -10.69
CA ARG A 264 20.91 4.33 -9.23
C ARG A 264 21.71 5.57 -8.81
N SER A 265 22.37 6.24 -9.75
CA SER A 265 23.14 7.46 -9.51
C SER A 265 22.44 8.71 -10.07
N GLU A 266 21.28 8.55 -10.71
CA GLU A 266 20.45 9.66 -11.17
C GLU A 266 19.71 10.25 -9.96
N ASN A 267 19.62 11.58 -9.91
CA ASN A 267 18.95 12.31 -8.83
C ASN A 267 18.14 13.48 -9.41
N GLY A 268 17.15 13.97 -8.67
CA GLY A 268 16.31 15.10 -9.08
C GLY A 268 15.14 14.70 -9.97
N THR A 269 14.75 13.43 -9.97
CA THR A 269 13.62 12.93 -10.75
C THR A 269 12.39 12.78 -9.86
N LEU A 270 11.26 13.32 -10.33
CA LEU A 270 9.94 13.08 -9.78
C LEU A 270 9.19 12.11 -10.70
N ASN A 271 8.86 10.94 -10.16
CA ASN A 271 7.95 9.98 -10.77
C ASN A 271 6.64 9.98 -10.00
N GLY A 272 5.54 10.21 -10.71
CA GLY A 272 4.22 10.25 -10.08
C GLY A 272 3.12 9.80 -11.01
N VAL A 273 1.89 9.85 -10.50
CA VAL A 273 0.67 9.50 -11.22
C VAL A 273 -0.43 10.53 -10.91
N VAL A 274 -1.12 10.97 -11.95
CA VAL A 274 -2.35 11.75 -11.82
C VAL A 274 -3.53 10.80 -11.73
N ILE A 275 -4.35 10.91 -10.69
CA ILE A 275 -5.42 9.96 -10.37
C ILE A 275 -6.79 10.64 -10.44
N ASP A 276 -7.77 9.95 -11.03
CA ASP A 276 -9.17 10.35 -11.01
C ASP A 276 -9.77 10.03 -9.64
N ALA A 277 -10.21 11.06 -8.94
CA ALA A 277 -10.85 10.93 -7.63
C ALA A 277 -12.05 9.98 -7.63
N MET A 278 -12.80 9.87 -8.74
CA MET A 278 -14.03 9.09 -8.81
C MET A 278 -13.78 7.62 -9.17
N THR A 279 -12.69 7.29 -9.85
CA THR A 279 -12.44 5.91 -10.33
C THR A 279 -11.19 5.27 -9.72
N GLY A 280 -10.30 6.07 -9.16
CA GLY A 280 -8.97 5.64 -8.73
C GLY A 280 -8.04 5.31 -9.90
N GLU A 281 -8.47 5.54 -11.14
CA GLU A 281 -7.70 5.26 -12.35
C GLU A 281 -6.77 6.44 -12.69
N GLY A 282 -5.72 6.17 -13.45
CA GLY A 282 -4.82 7.22 -13.89
C GLY A 282 -5.45 8.12 -14.96
N VAL A 283 -5.32 9.44 -14.83
CA VAL A 283 -5.87 10.41 -15.78
C VAL A 283 -4.90 10.59 -16.95
N PRO A 284 -5.26 10.17 -18.18
CA PRO A 284 -4.38 10.30 -19.32
C PRO A 284 -4.31 11.72 -19.86
N ALA A 285 -3.15 12.09 -20.40
CA ALA A 285 -2.93 13.38 -21.05
C ALA A 285 -3.26 14.61 -20.18
N ALA A 286 -3.21 14.46 -18.85
CA ALA A 286 -3.25 15.57 -17.92
C ALA A 286 -1.98 16.40 -18.09
N LYS A 287 -2.13 17.71 -18.18
CA LYS A 287 -1.00 18.65 -18.27
C LYS A 287 -0.64 19.10 -16.86
N LEU A 288 0.61 18.89 -16.47
CA LEU A 288 1.18 19.34 -15.20
C LEU A 288 2.14 20.50 -15.47
N GLU A 289 1.84 21.68 -14.97
CA GLU A 289 2.68 22.87 -15.04
C GLU A 289 3.39 23.08 -13.70
N PHE A 290 4.71 22.89 -13.67
CA PHE A 290 5.55 23.06 -12.49
C PHE A 290 6.13 24.46 -12.48
N LYS A 291 5.55 25.35 -11.68
CA LYS A 291 6.01 26.73 -11.54
C LYS A 291 6.85 26.88 -10.29
N ALA A 292 8.14 27.11 -10.50
CA ALA A 292 9.11 27.29 -9.43
C ALA A 292 8.83 28.60 -8.65
N LYS A 293 8.91 28.54 -7.32
CA LYS A 293 8.67 29.68 -6.42
C LYS A 293 9.95 30.48 -6.14
N GLU A 294 11.10 29.82 -6.11
CA GLU A 294 12.37 30.48 -5.79
C GLU A 294 13.10 30.95 -7.05
N ASN A 295 13.31 30.07 -8.02
CA ASN A 295 13.96 30.41 -9.28
C ASN A 295 13.05 30.11 -10.48
N ALA A 296 12.46 31.16 -11.07
CA ALA A 296 11.53 31.02 -12.20
C ALA A 296 12.11 30.26 -13.41
N GLU A 297 13.45 30.24 -13.60
CA GLU A 297 14.11 29.47 -14.67
C GLU A 297 13.98 27.95 -14.49
N ASN A 298 13.70 27.47 -13.27
CA ASN A 298 13.46 26.07 -12.97
C ASN A 298 12.05 25.59 -13.38
N SER A 299 11.17 26.50 -13.82
CA SER A 299 9.78 26.15 -14.18
C SER A 299 9.73 25.30 -15.45
N THR A 300 8.89 24.28 -15.44
CA THR A 300 8.80 23.29 -16.52
C THR A 300 7.40 22.67 -16.58
N HIS A 301 7.16 21.72 -17.47
CA HIS A 301 5.89 21.01 -17.57
C HIS A 301 6.08 19.60 -18.12
N VAL A 302 5.12 18.73 -17.83
CA VAL A 302 5.03 17.38 -18.39
C VAL A 302 3.55 17.04 -18.64
N THR A 303 3.32 15.98 -19.41
CA THR A 303 1.99 15.44 -19.67
C THR A 303 1.96 13.98 -19.26
N SER A 304 0.90 13.58 -18.56
CA SER A 304 0.74 12.20 -18.10
C SER A 304 0.53 11.22 -19.26
N GLY A 305 1.02 10.00 -19.08
CA GLY A 305 0.84 8.85 -19.93
C GLY A 305 -0.58 8.27 -19.86
N LYS A 306 -0.81 7.15 -20.54
CA LYS A 306 -2.15 6.53 -20.67
C LYS A 306 -2.74 6.05 -19.33
N ASP A 307 -1.89 5.73 -18.39
CA ASP A 307 -2.20 5.25 -17.04
C ASP A 307 -2.00 6.36 -15.99
N GLY A 308 -1.97 7.63 -16.42
CA GLY A 308 -1.75 8.78 -15.55
C GLY A 308 -0.30 8.97 -15.08
N SER A 309 0.61 8.05 -15.39
CA SER A 309 2.03 8.14 -15.00
C SER A 309 2.74 9.33 -15.64
N PHE A 310 3.71 9.91 -14.94
CA PHE A 310 4.66 10.87 -15.52
C PHE A 310 6.02 10.73 -14.84
N SER A 311 7.06 11.21 -15.54
CA SER A 311 8.42 11.32 -15.05
C SER A 311 9.00 12.64 -15.50
N ILE A 312 9.63 13.39 -14.59
CA ILE A 312 10.21 14.71 -14.88
C ILE A 312 11.44 14.97 -14.01
N GLU A 313 12.49 15.50 -14.62
CA GLU A 313 13.64 16.04 -13.89
C GLU A 313 13.31 17.47 -13.40
N LEU A 314 13.49 17.71 -12.12
CA LEU A 314 13.29 19.01 -11.48
C LEU A 314 14.56 19.44 -10.75
N ALA A 315 14.88 20.72 -10.84
CA ALA A 315 15.89 21.31 -9.98
C ALA A 315 15.33 21.45 -8.55
N ALA A 316 16.22 21.56 -7.56
CA ALA A 316 15.78 21.83 -6.19
C ALA A 316 15.06 23.19 -6.12
N ASP A 317 13.79 23.19 -5.74
CA ASP A 317 12.90 24.35 -5.62
C ASP A 317 11.59 23.92 -4.94
N VAL A 318 10.75 24.90 -4.58
CA VAL A 318 9.36 24.65 -4.23
C VAL A 318 8.50 24.98 -5.45
N TYR A 319 7.71 24.02 -5.91
CA TYR A 319 6.88 24.13 -7.09
C TYR A 319 5.41 24.30 -6.73
N GLU A 320 4.76 25.28 -7.37
CA GLU A 320 3.32 25.33 -7.53
C GLU A 320 2.97 24.48 -8.78
N VAL A 321 2.37 23.32 -8.57
CA VAL A 321 2.04 22.36 -9.63
C VAL A 321 0.58 22.51 -10.01
N THR A 322 0.28 23.09 -11.17
CA THR A 322 -1.08 23.18 -11.68
C THR A 322 -1.37 22.03 -12.64
N ILE A 323 -2.43 21.27 -12.37
CA ILE A 323 -2.84 20.11 -13.15
C ILE A 323 -4.18 20.42 -13.82
N SER A 324 -4.23 20.21 -15.14
CA SER A 324 -5.43 20.42 -15.96
C SER A 324 -5.66 19.22 -16.90
N ALA A 325 -6.91 18.81 -17.06
CA ALA A 325 -7.33 17.75 -17.97
C ALA A 325 -8.76 18.01 -18.49
N ASP A 326 -9.08 17.53 -19.69
CA ASP A 326 -10.42 17.74 -20.27
C ASP A 326 -11.50 17.04 -19.45
N GLY A 327 -12.53 17.80 -19.03
CA GLY A 327 -13.60 17.30 -18.15
C GLY A 327 -13.25 17.21 -16.67
N TYR A 328 -12.11 17.76 -16.24
CA TYR A 328 -11.67 17.81 -14.85
C TYR A 328 -11.61 19.24 -14.32
N VAL A 329 -11.73 19.36 -13.00
CA VAL A 329 -11.47 20.63 -12.29
C VAL A 329 -9.96 20.83 -12.22
N ASP A 330 -9.48 22.00 -12.65
CA ASP A 330 -8.08 22.38 -12.50
C ASP A 330 -7.70 22.43 -11.01
N GLU A 331 -6.59 21.81 -10.66
CA GLU A 331 -6.08 21.78 -9.29
C GLU A 331 -4.65 22.27 -9.20
N THR A 332 -4.29 22.78 -8.02
CA THR A 332 -2.95 23.28 -7.74
C THR A 332 -2.43 22.68 -6.45
N PHE A 333 -1.22 22.13 -6.53
CA PHE A 333 -0.51 21.45 -5.46
C PHE A 333 0.79 22.18 -5.15
N GLU A 334 1.30 21.99 -3.95
CA GLU A 334 2.66 22.40 -3.61
C GLU A 334 3.54 21.15 -3.54
N PHE A 335 4.71 21.20 -4.18
CA PHE A 335 5.68 20.12 -4.16
C PHE A 335 7.08 20.68 -3.94
N GLU A 336 7.80 20.17 -2.94
CA GLU A 336 9.20 20.53 -2.68
C GLU A 336 10.13 19.49 -3.27
N MET A 337 10.95 19.89 -4.26
CA MET A 337 12.04 19.07 -4.76
C MET A 337 13.29 19.35 -3.94
N GLU A 338 13.70 18.38 -3.12
CA GLU A 338 14.97 18.47 -2.41
C GLU A 338 16.16 18.21 -3.35
N LYS A 339 17.31 18.81 -3.02
CA LYS A 339 18.53 18.62 -3.80
C LYS A 339 19.03 17.18 -3.69
N ASP A 340 19.43 16.62 -4.83
CA ASP A 340 20.05 15.29 -4.93
C ASP A 340 19.15 14.14 -4.42
N LYS A 341 17.81 14.32 -4.49
CA LYS A 341 16.81 13.35 -4.05
C LYS A 341 15.86 12.99 -5.20
N ASN A 342 15.38 11.75 -5.20
CA ASN A 342 14.32 11.29 -6.09
C ASN A 342 13.02 11.10 -5.32
N TYR A 343 11.91 11.22 -6.03
CA TYR A 343 10.57 10.97 -5.51
C TYR A 343 9.87 10.00 -6.44
N SER A 344 9.20 9.00 -5.89
CA SER A 344 8.55 7.97 -6.70
C SER A 344 7.25 7.48 -6.11
N GLY A 345 6.26 7.30 -6.98
CA GLY A 345 4.90 6.93 -6.60
C GLY A 345 4.14 8.06 -5.93
N GLU A 346 4.51 9.31 -6.21
CA GLU A 346 3.74 10.50 -5.79
C GLU A 346 2.39 10.53 -6.50
N GLN A 347 1.32 10.80 -5.76
CA GLN A 347 -0.05 10.76 -6.28
C GLN A 347 -0.66 12.16 -6.29
N PHE A 348 -1.17 12.56 -7.45
CA PHE A 348 -1.88 13.82 -7.64
C PHE A 348 -3.33 13.52 -8.02
N THR A 349 -4.22 13.51 -7.03
CA THR A 349 -5.63 13.23 -7.26
C THR A 349 -6.35 14.48 -7.75
N ILE A 350 -7.05 14.37 -8.88
CA ILE A 350 -7.91 15.40 -9.44
C ILE A 350 -9.34 14.90 -9.62
N SER A 351 -10.31 15.81 -9.52
CA SER A 351 -11.73 15.47 -9.66
C SER A 351 -12.28 15.80 -11.05
N PRO A 352 -13.07 14.90 -11.68
CA PRO A 352 -13.95 15.28 -12.78
C PRO A 352 -14.85 16.46 -12.41
N GLU A 353 -15.30 17.24 -13.40
CA GLU A 353 -16.28 18.29 -13.19
C GLU A 353 -17.56 17.75 -12.52
N LEU A 354 -18.10 18.50 -11.55
CA LEU A 354 -19.28 18.09 -10.82
C LEU A 354 -20.57 18.31 -11.62
N ALA A 355 -21.50 17.37 -11.49
CA ALA A 355 -22.89 17.59 -11.88
C ALA A 355 -23.51 18.71 -11.02
N ALA A 356 -24.50 19.42 -11.58
CA ALA A 356 -25.20 20.45 -10.83
C ALA A 356 -25.93 19.84 -9.63
N GLY A 357 -25.69 20.40 -8.43
CA GLY A 357 -26.33 19.94 -7.20
C GLY A 357 -25.66 18.74 -6.53
N SER A 358 -24.48 18.31 -6.98
CA SER A 358 -23.67 17.30 -6.29
C SER A 358 -22.44 17.90 -5.61
N ALA A 359 -21.92 17.19 -4.62
CA ALA A 359 -20.62 17.43 -4.01
C ALA A 359 -19.74 16.18 -4.13
N ARG A 360 -18.42 16.39 -4.16
CA ARG A 360 -17.44 15.31 -4.05
C ARG A 360 -16.54 15.56 -2.86
N ILE A 361 -16.29 14.51 -2.10
CA ILE A 361 -15.49 14.53 -0.88
C ILE A 361 -14.37 13.53 -1.10
N VAL A 362 -13.13 14.01 -1.13
CA VAL A 362 -11.94 13.19 -1.37
C VAL A 362 -11.07 13.22 -0.12
N LEU A 363 -10.85 12.06 0.47
CA LEU A 363 -9.98 11.83 1.61
C LEU A 363 -8.63 11.29 1.10
N GLU A 364 -7.55 11.94 1.50
CA GLU A 364 -6.19 11.57 1.15
C GLU A 364 -5.36 11.44 2.43
N TRP A 365 -4.48 10.45 2.47
CA TRP A 365 -3.56 10.24 3.57
C TRP A 365 -2.27 9.57 3.08
N ASN A 366 -1.26 9.56 3.92
CA ASN A 366 0.05 8.98 3.58
C ASN A 366 0.09 7.48 3.95
N ALA A 367 1.25 6.85 3.77
CA ALA A 367 1.52 5.45 4.18
C ALA A 367 1.02 5.06 5.58
N GLN A 368 0.92 6.05 6.47
CA GLN A 368 0.29 5.96 7.76
C GLN A 368 -0.70 7.13 7.89
N PRO A 369 -1.89 6.93 8.51
CA PRO A 369 -2.44 5.67 9.00
C PRO A 369 -2.69 4.67 7.86
N GLN A 370 -2.66 3.36 8.13
CA GLN A 370 -2.72 2.37 7.04
C GLN A 370 -4.07 2.30 6.34
N ASP A 371 -5.16 2.66 7.03
CA ASP A 371 -6.52 2.44 6.57
C ASP A 371 -7.47 3.45 7.22
N LEU A 372 -7.92 4.44 6.45
CA LEU A 372 -8.82 5.49 6.90
C LEU A 372 -10.13 5.42 6.12
N ASP A 373 -11.22 5.22 6.85
CA ASP A 373 -12.56 5.10 6.28
C ASP A 373 -13.33 6.41 6.30
N SER A 374 -14.06 6.65 5.22
CA SER A 374 -15.00 7.73 5.00
C SER A 374 -16.39 7.37 5.53
N TYR A 375 -16.95 8.23 6.38
CA TYR A 375 -18.31 8.12 6.88
C TYR A 375 -19.09 9.39 6.52
N LEU A 376 -20.18 9.23 5.77
CA LEU A 376 -21.12 10.31 5.47
C LEU A 376 -22.50 9.94 6.01
N TRP A 377 -23.12 10.82 6.77
CA TRP A 377 -24.48 10.60 7.26
C TRP A 377 -25.27 11.90 7.40
N GLY A 378 -26.60 11.79 7.41
CA GLY A 378 -27.46 12.95 7.54
C GLY A 378 -28.87 12.67 7.08
N ASN A 379 -29.59 13.74 6.75
CA ASN A 379 -30.97 13.65 6.29
C ASN A 379 -31.21 14.63 5.15
N THR A 380 -31.96 14.19 4.14
CA THR A 380 -32.53 15.11 3.13
C THR A 380 -33.71 15.87 3.73
N ASP A 381 -34.04 17.04 3.17
CA ASP A 381 -35.25 17.80 3.55
C ASP A 381 -36.55 17.03 3.35
N LYS A 382 -36.52 16.04 2.46
CA LYS A 382 -37.64 15.15 2.18
C LYS A 382 -37.82 14.09 3.27
N GLY A 383 -36.86 13.96 4.18
CA GLY A 383 -36.86 13.02 5.30
C GLY A 383 -36.28 11.65 4.98
N ASP A 384 -35.41 11.53 3.96
CA ASP A 384 -34.65 10.30 3.72
C ASP A 384 -33.39 10.29 4.60
N ASP A 385 -33.13 9.15 5.25
CA ASP A 385 -31.90 8.92 6.02
C ASP A 385 -30.74 8.61 5.08
N LEU A 386 -29.64 9.35 5.19
CA LEU A 386 -28.40 9.11 4.46
C LEU A 386 -27.36 8.48 5.39
N TYR A 387 -26.77 7.39 4.95
CA TYR A 387 -25.61 6.78 5.62
C TYR A 387 -24.78 6.00 4.61
N VAL A 388 -23.52 6.39 4.43
CA VAL A 388 -22.54 5.78 3.52
C VAL A 388 -21.22 5.55 4.26
N ASN A 389 -20.65 4.36 4.08
CA ASN A 389 -19.28 3.97 4.48
C ASN A 389 -18.85 2.71 3.71
N PHE A 390 -17.67 2.15 3.98
CA PHE A 390 -17.16 0.95 3.30
C PHE A 390 -18.13 -0.26 3.32
N ARG A 391 -18.95 -0.41 4.38
CA ARG A 391 -19.96 -1.49 4.49
C ARG A 391 -21.25 -1.20 3.73
N LYS A 392 -21.63 0.07 3.63
CA LYS A 392 -22.82 0.54 2.93
C LYS A 392 -22.40 1.60 1.92
N ARG A 393 -21.80 1.12 0.83
CA ARG A 393 -21.18 1.97 -0.20
C ARG A 393 -22.17 2.82 -0.99
N THR A 394 -23.46 2.47 -1.03
CA THR A 394 -24.48 3.27 -1.72
C THR A 394 -25.68 3.54 -0.82
N CYS A 395 -26.31 4.69 -1.03
CA CYS A 395 -27.55 5.05 -0.35
C CYS A 395 -28.56 5.60 -1.37
N GLU A 396 -29.66 4.89 -1.56
CA GLU A 396 -30.80 5.33 -2.37
C GLU A 396 -31.88 6.00 -1.50
N GLY A 397 -32.46 7.08 -2.01
CA GLY A 397 -33.62 7.76 -1.46
C GLY A 397 -34.85 7.56 -2.35
N ARG A 398 -35.90 8.32 -2.08
CA ARG A 398 -37.16 8.21 -2.85
C ARG A 398 -37.03 8.60 -4.32
N ASP A 399 -36.09 9.49 -4.64
CA ASP A 399 -35.91 10.07 -5.98
C ASP A 399 -34.65 9.57 -6.70
N GLY A 400 -33.99 8.52 -6.18
CA GLY A 400 -32.80 7.91 -6.77
C GLY A 400 -31.61 7.85 -5.81
N LEU A 401 -30.40 7.68 -6.38
CA LEU A 401 -29.16 7.59 -5.63
C LEU A 401 -28.85 8.92 -4.92
N LEU A 402 -28.69 8.89 -3.60
CA LEU A 402 -28.36 10.06 -2.78
C LEU A 402 -26.86 10.22 -2.60
N ALA A 403 -26.13 9.14 -2.33
CA ALA A 403 -24.68 9.18 -2.20
C ALA A 403 -24.07 7.79 -2.45
N GLU A 404 -22.79 7.80 -2.85
CA GLU A 404 -22.00 6.60 -3.06
C GLU A 404 -20.53 6.81 -2.65
N LEU A 405 -19.88 5.74 -2.17
CA LEU A 405 -18.43 5.64 -1.99
C LEU A 405 -17.85 5.14 -3.31
N ASP A 406 -17.31 6.07 -4.09
CA ASP A 406 -16.79 5.84 -5.44
C ASP A 406 -15.47 5.05 -5.42
N VAL A 407 -14.55 5.46 -4.55
CA VAL A 407 -13.22 4.86 -4.38
C VAL A 407 -13.01 4.52 -2.91
N ASP A 408 -12.52 3.31 -2.67
CA ASP A 408 -12.21 2.75 -1.35
C ASP A 408 -10.83 2.08 -1.44
N ASP A 409 -9.78 2.81 -1.03
CA ASP A 409 -8.39 2.35 -1.09
C ASP A 409 -7.88 2.00 0.32
N THR A 410 -7.70 0.70 0.56
CA THR A 410 -7.28 0.13 1.85
C THR A 410 -5.77 -0.08 1.96
N ASN A 411 -4.98 0.31 0.95
CA ASN A 411 -3.54 0.00 0.86
C ASN A 411 -2.63 1.17 1.29
N GLY A 412 -3.17 2.17 1.99
CA GLY A 412 -2.37 3.14 2.74
C GLY A 412 -1.95 4.41 2.01
N TYR A 413 -2.69 4.88 1.00
CA TYR A 413 -2.43 6.21 0.41
C TYR A 413 -3.68 6.96 -0.06
N GLY A 414 -4.88 6.41 0.18
CA GLY A 414 -6.09 6.88 -0.47
C GLY A 414 -5.96 6.94 -2.01
N PRO A 415 -6.81 7.72 -2.70
CA PRO A 415 -7.91 8.46 -2.12
C PRO A 415 -9.06 7.53 -1.70
N GLU A 416 -9.86 7.99 -0.73
CA GLU A 416 -11.25 7.57 -0.62
C GLU A 416 -12.17 8.68 -1.08
N THR A 417 -13.19 8.35 -1.87
CA THR A 417 -14.05 9.36 -2.47
C THR A 417 -15.51 9.05 -2.26
N ILE A 418 -16.26 10.02 -1.74
CA ILE A 418 -17.72 9.99 -1.71
C ILE A 418 -18.29 11.05 -2.64
N THR A 419 -19.20 10.64 -3.52
CA THR A 419 -20.08 11.54 -4.29
C THR A 419 -21.44 11.64 -3.61
N LEU A 420 -21.84 12.86 -3.26
CA LEU A 420 -23.17 13.20 -2.73
C LEU A 420 -23.98 13.85 -3.84
N ASN A 421 -25.08 13.22 -4.23
CA ASN A 421 -25.92 13.58 -5.38
C ASN A 421 -27.13 14.48 -5.02
N ASP A 422 -27.42 14.68 -3.73
CA ASP A 422 -28.45 15.62 -3.26
C ASP A 422 -27.88 16.51 -2.15
N LEU A 423 -27.74 17.80 -2.45
CA LEU A 423 -27.30 18.80 -1.46
C LEU A 423 -28.44 19.36 -0.61
N ASN A 424 -29.71 19.00 -0.85
CA ASN A 424 -30.86 19.52 -0.10
C ASN A 424 -31.06 18.73 1.20
N GLY A 425 -30.21 18.99 2.17
CA GLY A 425 -30.25 18.39 3.48
C GLY A 425 -29.09 18.84 4.35
N VAL A 426 -28.94 18.17 5.50
CA VAL A 426 -27.83 18.38 6.43
C VAL A 426 -27.05 17.09 6.58
N TYR A 427 -25.76 17.13 6.24
CA TYR A 427 -24.89 15.97 6.21
C TYR A 427 -23.59 16.24 6.99
N THR A 428 -23.14 15.26 7.75
CA THR A 428 -21.87 15.28 8.47
C THR A 428 -20.94 14.25 7.85
N TYR A 429 -19.70 14.67 7.61
CA TYR A 429 -18.63 13.80 7.14
C TYR A 429 -17.58 13.60 8.24
N SER A 430 -17.13 12.37 8.40
CA SER A 430 -16.05 12.02 9.34
C SER A 430 -15.12 10.98 8.78
N VAL A 431 -13.89 11.00 9.29
CA VAL A 431 -12.84 10.03 8.97
C VAL A 431 -12.62 9.15 10.19
N VAL A 432 -12.52 7.84 9.97
CA VAL A 432 -12.30 6.85 11.03
C VAL A 432 -11.03 6.06 10.74
N ASP A 433 -10.14 5.95 11.73
CA ASP A 433 -9.03 5.01 11.70
C ASP A 433 -9.57 3.59 11.95
N TYR A 434 -9.77 2.84 10.86
CA TYR A 434 -10.43 1.53 10.90
C TYR A 434 -9.68 0.52 11.79
N ARG A 435 -8.36 0.58 11.74
CA ARG A 435 -7.47 -0.30 12.52
C ARG A 435 -7.33 0.17 13.95
N THR A 436 -7.94 1.30 14.32
CA THR A 436 -7.86 1.91 15.65
C THR A 436 -6.41 2.09 16.11
N THR A 437 -5.53 2.47 15.18
CA THR A 437 -4.10 2.58 15.47
C THR A 437 -3.79 3.72 16.45
N GLY A 438 -4.70 4.69 16.59
CA GLY A 438 -4.51 5.88 17.40
C GLY A 438 -3.49 6.84 16.79
N THR A 439 -3.21 6.72 15.49
CA THR A 439 -2.15 7.48 14.81
C THR A 439 -2.65 8.56 13.86
N LEU A 440 -3.98 8.69 13.70
CA LEU A 440 -4.61 9.68 12.82
C LEU A 440 -4.15 11.12 13.11
N GLN A 441 -4.05 11.50 14.39
CA GLN A 441 -3.55 12.82 14.78
C GLN A 441 -2.05 13.02 14.52
N GLN A 442 -1.26 11.94 14.54
CA GLN A 442 0.19 11.99 14.34
C GLN A 442 0.56 12.11 12.86
N TYR A 443 -0.11 11.35 11.99
CA TYR A 443 0.21 11.30 10.57
C TYR A 443 -0.72 12.16 9.70
N GLY A 444 -1.84 12.60 10.27
CA GLY A 444 -2.79 13.49 9.62
C GLY A 444 -3.62 12.81 8.53
N ALA A 445 -4.50 13.61 7.95
CA ALA A 445 -5.25 13.31 6.75
C ALA A 445 -5.70 14.65 6.14
N THR A 446 -5.97 14.63 4.84
CA THR A 446 -6.47 15.78 4.08
C THR A 446 -7.82 15.44 3.49
N VAL A 447 -8.80 16.32 3.64
CA VAL A 447 -10.12 16.19 3.02
C VAL A 447 -10.34 17.36 2.07
N LYS A 448 -10.56 17.05 0.79
CA LYS A 448 -10.91 18.00 -0.25
C LYS A 448 -12.42 17.93 -0.48
N VAL A 449 -13.10 19.08 -0.43
CA VAL A 449 -14.53 19.18 -0.70
C VAL A 449 -14.76 20.00 -1.96
N TYR A 450 -15.25 19.36 -3.00
CA TYR A 450 -15.65 19.97 -4.26
C TYR A 450 -17.13 20.31 -4.18
N LEU A 451 -17.47 21.56 -4.50
CA LEU A 451 -18.83 22.08 -4.49
C LEU A 451 -19.18 22.75 -5.82
N PRO A 452 -20.47 22.72 -6.23
CA PRO A 452 -20.88 23.24 -7.52
C PRO A 452 -20.64 24.75 -7.61
N GLY A 453 -20.10 25.21 -8.74
CA GLY A 453 -19.80 26.62 -8.98
C GLY A 453 -18.55 27.16 -8.29
N LYS A 454 -17.74 26.30 -7.65
CA LYS A 454 -16.40 26.64 -7.16
C LYS A 454 -15.35 26.21 -8.19
N SER A 455 -14.30 27.02 -8.36
CA SER A 455 -13.20 26.74 -9.30
C SER A 455 -12.09 25.86 -8.72
N ALA A 456 -12.12 25.60 -7.41
CA ALA A 456 -11.15 24.78 -6.69
C ALA A 456 -11.83 24.16 -5.46
N PRO A 457 -11.34 23.01 -4.96
CA PRO A 457 -11.87 22.40 -3.75
C PRO A 457 -11.55 23.24 -2.51
N THR A 458 -12.36 23.09 -1.46
CA THR A 458 -11.97 23.50 -0.11
C THR A 458 -11.12 22.39 0.50
N VAL A 459 -9.87 22.70 0.84
CA VAL A 459 -8.93 21.76 1.45
C VAL A 459 -8.98 21.90 2.97
N ILE A 460 -9.21 20.79 3.68
CA ILE A 460 -9.29 20.72 5.13
C ILE A 460 -8.21 19.75 5.61
N THR A 461 -7.28 20.23 6.43
CA THR A 461 -6.26 19.42 7.09
C THR A 461 -6.60 19.26 8.57
N LEU A 462 -6.32 18.09 9.14
CA LEU A 462 -6.53 17.84 10.56
C LEU A 462 -5.71 18.84 11.42
N ASP A 463 -6.38 19.57 12.32
CA ASP A 463 -5.69 20.47 13.25
C ASP A 463 -4.82 19.63 14.22
N PRO A 464 -3.52 19.92 14.37
CA PRO A 464 -2.64 19.24 15.32
C PRO A 464 -3.14 19.21 16.78
N ASN A 465 -4.06 20.11 17.14
CA ASN A 465 -4.65 20.25 18.48
C ASN A 465 -6.12 19.84 18.54
N ALA A 466 -6.65 19.17 17.50
CA ALA A 466 -8.05 18.73 17.44
C ALA A 466 -8.43 17.71 18.52
N GLY A 467 -7.44 17.06 19.16
CA GLY A 467 -7.64 16.03 20.18
C GLY A 467 -8.24 14.75 19.61
N VAL A 468 -8.02 14.50 18.32
CA VAL A 468 -8.51 13.32 17.61
C VAL A 468 -7.70 12.09 18.03
N GLU A 469 -8.39 10.99 18.32
CA GLU A 469 -7.76 9.67 18.47
C GLU A 469 -8.03 8.83 17.21
N ASN A 470 -9.19 8.19 17.13
CA ASN A 470 -9.56 7.31 16.02
C ASN A 470 -10.66 7.88 15.10
N VAL A 471 -11.31 8.98 15.50
CA VAL A 471 -12.43 9.56 14.73
C VAL A 471 -12.27 11.06 14.63
N TRP A 472 -12.33 11.58 13.41
CA TRP A 472 -12.24 12.99 13.08
C TRP A 472 -13.56 13.51 12.48
N GLU A 473 -14.27 14.39 13.20
CA GLU A 473 -15.39 15.15 12.64
C GLU A 473 -14.84 16.29 11.78
N VAL A 474 -14.96 16.16 10.46
CA VAL A 474 -14.32 17.08 9.52
C VAL A 474 -15.19 18.31 9.26
N PHE A 475 -16.40 18.10 8.76
CA PHE A 475 -17.31 19.17 8.36
C PHE A 475 -18.79 18.74 8.39
N GLU A 476 -19.66 19.74 8.33
CA GLU A 476 -21.09 19.63 8.07
C GLU A 476 -21.41 20.37 6.76
N LEU A 477 -22.21 19.77 5.89
CA LEU A 477 -22.82 20.40 4.72
C LEU A 477 -24.29 20.66 5.03
N ASP A 478 -24.69 21.93 5.02
CA ASP A 478 -26.06 22.38 5.29
C ASP A 478 -26.59 23.06 4.02
N HIS A 479 -27.46 22.38 3.27
CA HIS A 479 -28.01 22.85 1.99
C HIS A 479 -26.95 23.31 0.98
N GLY A 480 -25.80 22.61 0.95
CA GLY A 480 -24.65 22.95 0.10
C GLY A 480 -23.71 24.02 0.68
N GLU A 481 -24.01 24.58 1.85
CA GLU A 481 -23.07 25.43 2.58
C GLU A 481 -22.14 24.58 3.45
N LEU A 482 -20.83 24.73 3.22
CA LEU A 482 -19.80 23.99 3.95
C LEU A 482 -19.44 24.67 5.27
N LYS A 483 -19.59 23.94 6.36
CA LYS A 483 -19.21 24.35 7.72
C LYS A 483 -18.15 23.41 8.27
N ILE A 484 -16.93 23.91 8.38
CA ILE A 484 -15.79 23.15 8.90
C ILE A 484 -15.93 22.98 10.41
N LEU A 485 -15.81 21.74 10.89
CA LEU A 485 -15.87 21.36 12.31
C LEU A 485 -14.47 21.12 12.89
N ASN A 486 -13.65 20.34 12.18
CA ASN A 486 -12.26 19.98 12.48
C ASN A 486 -11.98 19.69 13.96
N ARG A 487 -12.56 18.60 14.49
CA ARG A 487 -12.49 18.26 15.93
C ARG A 487 -12.68 16.78 16.20
N ALA A 488 -12.35 16.34 17.42
CA ALA A 488 -12.83 15.06 17.94
C ALA A 488 -14.36 15.05 18.14
N PRO A 489 -15.05 13.92 17.89
CA PRO A 489 -16.49 13.82 18.11
C PRO A 489 -16.87 13.92 19.58
N ALA A 490 -18.06 14.42 19.86
CA ALA A 490 -18.67 14.26 21.18
C ALA A 490 -19.04 12.77 21.42
N GLU A 491 -19.02 12.29 22.67
CA GLU A 491 -19.35 10.88 22.98
C GLU A 491 -20.72 10.43 22.45
N GLU A 492 -21.66 11.37 22.32
CA GLU A 492 -23.02 11.16 21.79
C GLU A 492 -23.08 10.99 20.26
N ASN A 493 -22.03 11.42 19.54
CA ASN A 493 -21.91 11.30 18.08
C ASN A 493 -21.19 10.01 17.65
N LEU A 494 -20.58 9.27 18.59
CA LEU A 494 -19.93 7.99 18.32
C LEU A 494 -20.99 6.89 18.11
N ARG A 495 -21.25 6.52 16.84
CA ARG A 495 -22.16 5.42 16.51
C ARG A 495 -21.55 4.06 16.90
N PRO A 496 -22.37 3.02 17.18
CA PRO A 496 -21.88 1.70 17.63
C PRO A 496 -20.95 0.97 16.65
N GLY A 497 -20.87 1.39 15.37
CA GLY A 497 -19.97 0.85 14.36
C GLY A 497 -18.69 1.67 14.14
N SER A 498 -18.47 2.69 14.97
CA SER A 498 -17.30 3.58 14.99
C SER A 498 -16.53 3.47 16.32
N LYS A 499 -16.86 2.46 17.14
CA LYS A 499 -16.25 2.17 18.45
C LYS A 499 -15.39 0.94 18.39
#